data_AF-A0A3D0SBC8-F1
#
_entry.id   AF-A0A3D0SBC8-F1
#
_cell.length_a   1.000
_cell.length_b   1.000
_cell.length_c   1.000
_cell.angle_alpha   90.00
_cell.angle_beta   90.00
_cell.angle_gamma   90.00
#
_symmetry.space_group_name_H-M   'P 1'
#
loop_
_entity.id
_entity.type
_entity.pdbx_description
1 polymer ?
#
loop_
_entity_poly.entity_id
_entity_poly.type
_entity_poly.pdbx_seq_one_letter_code
_entity_poly.pdbx_strand_id
1 'polypeptide(L)' 'TQLDKCIVRLPERARLVFVLHAVEGYRHEEIGRMLNMATGTSKAQYHRARTLLEEWLGEGSE' A
#
# COMPACT_ATOMS: atom_id res chain seq x y z
N THR A 1 12.69 -6.31 7.74
CA THR A 1 13.53 -5.29 7.06
C THR A 1 13.06 -3.90 7.48
N GLN A 2 13.78 -2.81 7.15
CA GLN A 2 13.29 -1.43 7.41
C GLN A 2 11.94 -1.17 6.72
N LEU A 3 11.78 -1.70 5.50
CA LEU A 3 10.51 -1.66 4.75
C LEU A 3 9.35 -2.33 5.52
N ASP A 4 9.56 -3.52 6.08
CA ASP A 4 8.52 -4.26 6.83
C ASP A 4 7.99 -3.44 8.04
N LYS A 5 8.90 -2.77 8.76
CA LYS A 5 8.55 -1.85 9.87
C LYS A 5 7.77 -0.63 9.40
N CYS A 6 8.00 -0.16 8.18
CA CYS A 6 7.24 0.94 7.58
C CYS A 6 5.86 0.47 7.10
N ILE A 7 5.76 -0.71 6.49
CA ILE A 7 4.50 -1.29 6.02
C ILE A 7 3.50 -1.41 7.17
N VAL A 8 3.92 -1.86 8.37
CA VAL A 8 3.00 -1.98 9.51
C VAL A 8 2.46 -0.63 10.01
N ARG A 9 3.17 0.48 9.77
CA ARG A 9 2.75 1.85 10.13
C ARG A 9 1.74 2.46 9.14
N LEU A 10 1.55 1.86 7.97
CA LEU A 10 0.59 2.33 7.00
C LEU A 10 -0.85 2.29 7.57
N PRO A 11 -1.72 3.26 7.19
CA PRO A 11 -3.15 3.15 7.43
C PRO A 11 -3.68 1.82 6.90
N GLU A 12 -4.55 1.16 7.66
CA GLU A 12 -4.97 -0.22 7.42
C GLU A 12 -5.36 -0.50 5.96
N ARG A 13 -6.21 0.34 5.36
CA ARG A 13 -6.65 0.17 3.96
C ARG A 13 -5.50 0.33 2.96
N ALA A 14 -4.61 1.29 3.19
CA ALA A 14 -3.44 1.51 2.34
C ALA A 14 -2.47 0.32 2.45
N ARG A 15 -2.27 -0.21 3.67
CA ARG A 15 -1.46 -1.40 3.94
C ARG A 15 -1.99 -2.63 3.21
N LEU A 16 -3.27 -2.93 3.35
CA LEU A 16 -3.91 -4.09 2.71
C LEU A 16 -3.75 -4.04 1.20
N VAL A 17 -4.06 -2.89 0.59
CA VAL A 17 -3.93 -2.71 -0.86
C VAL A 17 -2.47 -2.83 -1.31
N PHE A 18 -1.53 -2.25 -0.56
CA PHE A 18 -0.10 -2.34 -0.88
C PHE A 18 0.39 -3.78 -0.85
N VAL A 19 0.09 -4.54 0.21
CA VAL A 19 0.52 -5.94 0.34
C VAL A 19 -0.10 -6.77 -0.78
N LEU A 20 -1.41 -6.70 -0.98
CA LEU A 20 -2.08 -7.48 -2.01
C LEU A 20 -1.55 -7.16 -3.42
N HIS A 21 -1.23 -5.90 -3.72
CA HIS A 21 -0.71 -5.56 -5.05
C HIS A 21 0.79 -5.80 -5.20
N ALA A 22 1.62 -5.24 -4.33
CA ALA A 22 3.08 -5.20 -4.52
C ALA A 22 3.78 -6.46 -4.02
N VAL A 23 3.20 -7.16 -3.05
CA VAL A 23 3.77 -8.40 -2.48
C VAL A 23 3.11 -9.63 -3.11
N GLU A 24 1.78 -9.65 -3.17
CA GLU A 24 1.03 -10.81 -3.64
C GLU A 24 0.70 -10.77 -5.15
N GLY A 25 0.85 -9.62 -5.81
CA GLY A 25 0.67 -9.49 -7.27
C GLY A 25 -0.77 -9.36 -7.77
N TYR A 26 -1.75 -9.12 -6.89
CA TYR A 26 -3.16 -8.93 -7.29
C TYR A 26 -3.37 -7.63 -8.06
N ARG A 27 -4.26 -7.66 -9.05
CA ARG A 27 -4.68 -6.45 -9.77
C ARG A 27 -5.67 -5.65 -8.92
N HIS A 28 -5.70 -4.33 -9.11
CA HIS A 28 -6.63 -3.45 -8.39
C HIS A 28 -8.11 -3.83 -8.52
N GLU A 29 -8.50 -4.42 -9.65
CA GLU A 29 -9.87 -4.90 -9.86
C GLU A 29 -10.20 -6.09 -8.94
N GLU A 30 -9.25 -7.01 -8.75
CA GLU A 30 -9.38 -8.18 -7.87
C GLU A 30 -9.41 -7.72 -6.41
N ILE A 31 -8.51 -6.81 -6.03
CA ILE A 31 -8.47 -6.20 -4.70
C ILE A 31 -9.78 -5.45 -4.38
N GLY A 32 -10.30 -4.70 -5.35
CA GLY A 32 -11.57 -3.99 -5.22
C GLY A 32 -12.73 -4.94 -4.90
N ARG A 33 -12.80 -6.08 -5.59
CA ARG A 33 -13.80 -7.12 -5.31
C ARG A 33 -13.59 -7.75 -3.94
N MET A 34 -12.36 -8.11 -3.57
CA MET A 34 -12.04 -8.75 -2.28
C MET A 34 -12.36 -7.87 -1.08
N LEU A 35 -12.07 -6.57 -1.18
CA LEU A 35 -12.23 -5.62 -0.07
C LEU A 35 -13.53 -4.80 -0.17
N ASN A 36 -14.43 -5.18 -1.09
CA ASN A 36 -15.68 -4.49 -1.36
C ASN A 36 -15.52 -2.96 -1.54
N MET A 37 -14.60 -2.56 -2.43
CA MET A 37 -14.32 -1.16 -2.75
C MET A 37 -14.19 -0.94 -4.26
N ALA A 38 -14.34 0.31 -4.71
CA ALA A 38 -14.13 0.65 -6.11
C ALA A 38 -12.65 0.46 -6.51
N THR A 39 -12.41 0.01 -7.74
CA THR A 39 -11.05 -0.12 -8.31
C THR A 39 -10.26 1.19 -8.23
N GLY A 40 -10.92 2.34 -8.42
CA GLY A 40 -10.31 3.66 -8.25
C GLY A 40 -9.86 3.94 -6.81
N THR A 41 -10.62 3.46 -5.81
CA THR A 41 -10.23 3.53 -4.40
C THR A 41 -9.01 2.67 -4.12
N SER A 42 -8.93 1.46 -4.68
CA SER A 42 -7.73 0.61 -4.57
C SER A 42 -6.50 1.34 -5.13
N LYS A 43 -6.57 1.92 -6.34
CA LYS A 43 -5.46 2.70 -6.91
C LYS A 43 -5.04 3.88 -6.02
N ALA A 44 -5.99 4.62 -5.47
CA ALA A 44 -5.70 5.76 -4.58
C ALA A 44 -5.04 5.32 -3.26
N GLN A 45 -5.49 4.21 -2.67
CA GLN A 45 -4.90 3.66 -1.45
C GLN A 45 -3.48 3.12 -1.71
N TYR A 46 -3.24 2.50 -2.86
CA TYR A 46 -1.90 2.07 -3.26
C TYR A 46 -0.94 3.24 -3.42
N HIS A 47 -1.36 4.29 -4.13
CA HIS A 47 -0.57 5.51 -4.28
C HIS A 47 -0.24 6.12 -2.91
N ARG A 48 -1.24 6.24 -2.03
CA ARG A 48 -1.05 6.74 -0.66
C ARG A 48 -0.04 5.89 0.12
N ALA A 49 -0.11 4.57 0.01
CA ALA A 49 0.85 3.68 0.66
C ALA A 49 2.28 3.94 0.15
N ARG A 50 2.45 4.05 -1.18
CA ARG A 50 3.76 4.34 -1.78
C ARG A 50 4.34 5.67 -1.32
N THR A 51 3.57 6.75 -1.35
CA THR A 51 4.03 8.07 -0.92
C THR A 51 4.52 8.05 0.53
N LEU A 52 3.77 7.43 1.45
CA LEU A 52 4.17 7.33 2.86
C LEU A 52 5.44 6.47 3.05
N LEU A 53 5.55 5.37 2.30
CA LEU A 53 6.75 4.53 2.36
C LEU A 53 7.98 5.25 1.79
N GLU A 54 7.82 5.99 0.70
CA GLU A 54 8.88 6.79 0.08
C GLU A 54 9.34 7.91 1.04
N GLU A 55 8.41 8.59 1.72
CA GLU A 55 8.72 9.58 2.76
C GLU A 55 9.54 8.94 3.91
N TRP A 56 9.05 7.88 4.54
CA TRP A 56 9.73 7.28 5.70
C TRP A 56 11.06 6.59 5.38
N LEU A 57 11.25 6.16 4.14
CA LEU A 57 12.52 5.57 3.69
C LEU A 57 13.50 6.65 3.22
N GLY A 58 12.99 7.74 2.63
CA GLY A 58 13.77 8.92 2.25
C GLY A 58 14.30 9.69 3.46
N GLU A 59 13.54 9.76 4.55
CA GLU A 59 13.96 10.36 5.83
C GLU A 59 15.12 9.62 6.53
N GLY A 60 15.58 8.48 5.99
CA GLY A 60 16.76 7.75 6.48
C GLY A 60 18.06 8.04 5.73
N SER A 61 18.05 9.03 4.82
CA SER A 61 19.20 9.41 3.98
C SER A 61 19.69 10.82 4.32
N GLU A 62 19.89 11.12 5.61
CA GLU A 62 20.61 12.31 6.10
C GLU A 62 21.54 11.93 7.26
#